data_AF-A0A023DAN1-F1
#
_entry.id   AF-A0A023DAN1-F1
#
_cell.length_a   1.000
_cell.length_b   1.000
_cell.length_c   1.000
_cell.angle_alpha   90.00
_cell.angle_beta   90.00
_cell.angle_gamma   90.00
#
_symmetry.space_group_name_H-M   'P 1'
#
loop_
_entity.id
_entity.type
_entity.pdbx_description
1 polymer ?
#
loop_
_entity_poly.entity_id
_entity_poly.type
_entity_poly.pdbx_seq_one_letter_code
_entity_poly.pdbx_strand_id
1 'polypeptide(L)'
;MRNDYTDTFSTSRWAPHPALDRKGRFWAMTIYVLYIFAFFTVITAPIGAFLAYRHRFRHGPLLRASFDWQIRIFWTGLFATLAIALTHTIVTGLAAITFGAGAVLMVVPWAMTAAWWLWTGWAILRGLAAVE
;
A
#
# COMPACT_ATOMS: atom_id res chain seq x y z
N MET A 1 -37.35 13.59 55.46
CA MET A 1 -36.11 13.70 54.67
C MET A 1 -35.76 12.31 54.17
N ARG A 2 -35.96 12.04 52.87
CA ARG A 2 -35.62 10.78 52.21
C ARG A 2 -34.54 11.10 51.18
N ASN A 3 -33.38 10.45 51.29
CA ASN A 3 -32.25 10.63 50.40
C ASN A 3 -32.47 9.74 49.16
N ASP A 4 -32.83 10.37 48.04
CA ASP A 4 -32.92 9.71 46.73
C ASP A 4 -31.58 9.91 45.99
N TYR A 5 -30.58 9.12 46.39
CA TYR A 5 -29.46 8.76 45.52
C TYR A 5 -29.86 7.46 44.80
N THR A 6 -29.42 7.27 43.55
CA THR A 6 -29.79 6.21 42.57
C THR A 6 -31.04 6.61 41.76
N ASP A 7 -30.93 7.18 40.56
CA ASP A 7 -30.47 6.50 39.35
C ASP A 7 -30.31 7.53 38.22
N THR A 8 -29.15 7.64 37.57
CA THR A 8 -29.03 7.97 36.13
C THR A 8 -27.57 7.88 35.63
N PHE A 9 -26.75 6.95 36.13
CA PHE A 9 -25.61 6.50 35.31
C PHE A 9 -26.16 5.53 34.27
N SER A 10 -26.81 6.09 33.25
CA SER A 10 -27.29 5.35 32.09
C SER A 10 -26.11 4.76 31.34
N THR A 11 -25.83 3.49 31.59
CA THR A 11 -24.84 2.67 30.87
C THR A 11 -25.27 2.39 29.43
N SER A 12 -26.48 2.81 29.00
CA SER A 12 -26.96 2.62 27.64
C SER A 12 -26.18 3.40 26.59
N ARG A 13 -25.49 4.48 26.99
CA ARG A 13 -24.61 5.25 26.09
C ARG A 13 -23.39 4.44 25.62
N TRP A 14 -23.05 3.36 26.33
CA TRP A 14 -21.95 2.44 26.01
C TRP A 14 -22.44 1.06 25.59
N ALA A 15 -23.75 0.92 25.30
CA ALA A 15 -24.29 -0.34 24.79
C ALA A 15 -23.63 -0.63 23.42
N PRO A 16 -22.97 -1.79 23.25
CA PRO A 16 -22.39 -2.18 21.98
C PRO A 16 -23.48 -2.15 20.91
N HIS A 17 -23.33 -1.28 19.91
CA HIS A 17 -24.21 -1.28 18.75
C HIS A 17 -23.63 -2.28 17.72
N PRO A 18 -24.26 -3.47 17.51
CA PRO A 18 -23.71 -4.58 16.72
C PRO A 18 -23.58 -4.30 15.19
N ALA A 19 -24.03 -3.12 14.75
CA ALA A 19 -23.81 -2.64 13.39
C ALA A 19 -22.63 -1.65 13.29
N LEU A 20 -22.39 -0.84 14.34
CA LEU A 20 -21.30 0.12 14.40
C LEU A 20 -19.97 -0.57 14.69
N ASP A 21 -19.98 -1.60 15.54
CA ASP A 21 -18.81 -2.42 15.87
C ASP A 21 -18.29 -3.22 14.66
N ARG A 22 -19.16 -3.74 13.79
CA ARG A 22 -18.79 -4.48 12.57
C ARG A 22 -18.14 -3.56 11.55
N LYS A 23 -18.71 -2.37 11.35
CA LYS A 23 -18.11 -1.33 10.51
C LYS A 23 -16.76 -0.88 11.08
N GLY A 24 -16.70 -0.65 12.40
CA GLY A 24 -15.46 -0.30 13.09
C GLY A 24 -14.35 -1.36 12.92
N ARG A 25 -14.69 -2.65 13.08
CA ARG A 25 -13.76 -3.77 12.85
C ARG A 25 -13.28 -3.83 11.41
N PHE A 26 -14.17 -3.64 10.43
CA PHE A 26 -13.80 -3.62 9.01
C PHE A 26 -12.76 -2.53 8.74
N TRP A 27 -13.04 -1.28 9.16
CA TRP A 27 -12.11 -0.17 8.97
C TRP A 27 -10.79 -0.36 9.72
N ALA A 28 -10.82 -0.86 10.96
CA ALA A 28 -9.62 -1.18 11.71
C ALA A 28 -8.75 -2.23 11.01
N MET A 29 -9.39 -3.27 10.45
CA MET A 29 -8.69 -4.32 9.70
C MET A 29 -8.11 -3.77 8.38
N THR A 30 -8.84 -2.93 7.66
CA THR A 30 -8.33 -2.23 6.47
C THR A 30 -7.10 -1.39 6.79
N ILE A 31 -7.13 -0.62 7.88
CA ILE A 31 -5.99 0.19 8.33
C ILE A 31 -4.79 -0.70 8.69
N TYR A 32 -5.01 -1.82 9.39
CA TYR A 32 -3.96 -2.77 9.71
C TYR A 32 -3.29 -3.35 8.47
N VAL A 33 -4.08 -3.76 7.47
CA VAL A 33 -3.55 -4.28 6.20
C VAL A 33 -2.73 -3.21 5.49
N LEU A 34 -3.25 -1.98 5.41
CA LEU A 34 -2.52 -0.84 4.82
C LEU A 34 -1.19 -0.57 5.54
N TYR A 35 -1.16 -0.63 6.86
CA TYR A 35 0.07 -0.48 7.65
C TYR A 35 1.10 -1.56 7.36
N ILE A 36 0.68 -2.82 7.28
CA ILE A 36 1.58 -3.93 6.96
C ILE A 36 2.18 -3.71 5.57
N PHE A 37 1.36 -3.44 4.56
CA PHE A 37 1.86 -3.19 3.21
C PHE A 37 2.82 -1.98 3.18
N ALA A 38 2.43 -0.86 3.78
CA ALA A 38 3.27 0.34 3.83
C ALA A 38 4.61 0.08 4.53
N PHE A 39 4.60 -0.63 5.66
CA PHE A 39 5.81 -0.96 6.42
C PHE A 39 6.78 -1.81 5.60
N PHE A 40 6.29 -2.88 4.96
CA PHE A 40 7.12 -3.76 4.14
C PHE A 40 7.64 -3.05 2.88
N THR A 41 6.86 -2.15 2.26
CA THR A 41 7.32 -1.38 1.10
C THR A 41 8.36 -0.32 1.47
N VAL A 42 8.18 0.41 2.57
CA VAL A 42 9.06 1.54 2.93
C VAL A 42 10.35 1.09 3.60
N ILE A 43 10.30 0.11 4.50
CA ILE A 43 11.46 -0.29 5.30
C ILE A 43 12.13 -1.54 4.72
N THR A 44 11.36 -2.55 4.35
CA THR A 44 11.93 -3.84 3.95
C THR A 44 12.48 -3.82 2.52
N ALA A 45 11.84 -3.10 1.60
CA ALA A 45 12.29 -3.05 0.22
C ALA A 45 13.69 -2.41 0.04
N PRO A 46 14.03 -1.29 0.72
CA PRO A 46 15.40 -0.75 0.69
C PRO A 46 16.44 -1.69 1.30
N ILE A 47 16.10 -2.44 2.34
CA ILE A 47 17.00 -3.44 2.96
C ILE A 47 17.31 -4.56 1.96
N GLY A 48 16.31 -5.06 1.24
CA GLY A 48 16.49 -6.03 0.17
C GLY A 48 17.40 -5.53 -0.95
N ALA A 49 17.19 -4.28 -1.40
CA ALA A 49 18.04 -3.64 -2.39
C ALA A 49 19.48 -3.45 -1.90
N PHE A 50 19.66 -3.02 -0.64
CA PHE A 50 20.98 -2.85 -0.02
C PHE A 50 21.75 -4.17 0.08
N LEU A 51 21.09 -5.25 0.50
CA LEU A 51 21.68 -6.59 0.54
C LEU A 51 22.11 -7.06 -0.86
N ALA A 52 21.29 -6.83 -1.89
CA ALA A 52 21.64 -7.16 -3.27
C ALA A 52 22.88 -6.38 -3.75
N TYR A 53 22.97 -5.07 -3.46
CA TYR A 53 24.16 -4.26 -3.78
C TYR A 53 25.43 -4.78 -3.08
N ARG A 54 25.32 -5.23 -1.83
CA ARG A 54 26.47 -5.76 -1.06
C ARG A 54 26.94 -7.13 -1.55
N HIS A 55 26.01 -7.96 -2.03
CA HIS A 55 26.32 -9.31 -2.50
C HIS A 55 26.69 -9.40 -3.98
N ARG A 56 26.37 -8.38 -4.79
CA ARG A 56 26.80 -8.24 -6.20
C ARG A 56 28.30 -8.47 -6.43
N PHE A 57 29.18 -8.07 -5.52
CA PHE A 57 30.62 -8.18 -5.74
C PHE A 57 31.25 -9.46 -5.18
N ARG A 58 30.47 -10.29 -4.44
CA ARG A 58 31.00 -11.41 -3.65
C ARG A 58 30.73 -12.81 -4.21
N HIS A 59 29.90 -12.94 -5.24
CA HIS A 59 29.44 -14.23 -5.77
C HIS A 59 29.73 -14.41 -7.28
N GLY A 60 29.74 -15.65 -7.77
CA GLY A 60 30.05 -15.98 -9.17
C GLY A 60 29.09 -15.35 -10.22
N PRO A 61 29.44 -15.39 -11.53
CA PRO A 61 28.73 -14.66 -12.59
C PRO A 61 27.21 -14.88 -12.66
N LEU A 62 26.74 -16.11 -12.37
CA LEU A 62 25.30 -16.44 -12.38
C LEU A 62 24.51 -15.72 -11.28
N LEU A 63 25.03 -15.67 -10.05
CA LEU A 63 24.36 -15.04 -8.92
C LEU A 63 24.31 -13.51 -9.05
N ARG A 64 25.31 -12.90 -9.69
CA ARG A 64 25.34 -11.46 -9.97
C ARG A 64 24.16 -11.02 -10.84
N ALA A 65 23.85 -11.78 -11.89
CA ALA A 65 22.74 -11.47 -12.79
C ALA A 65 21.39 -11.44 -12.05
N SER A 66 21.16 -12.37 -11.12
CA SER A 66 19.95 -12.41 -10.30
C SER A 66 19.85 -11.22 -9.34
N PHE A 67 20.96 -10.81 -8.72
CA PHE A 67 20.97 -9.62 -7.84
C PHE A 67 20.77 -8.33 -8.63
N ASP A 68 21.41 -8.18 -9.79
CA ASP A 68 21.24 -6.99 -10.65
C ASP A 68 19.79 -6.88 -11.18
N TRP A 69 19.14 -8.02 -11.48
CA TRP A 69 17.73 -8.06 -11.86
C TRP A 69 16.80 -7.61 -10.72
N GLN A 70 17.04 -8.11 -9.50
CA GLN A 70 16.27 -7.72 -8.31
C GLN A 70 16.41 -6.23 -7.99
N ILE A 71 17.63 -5.68 -8.08
CA ILE A 71 17.89 -4.24 -7.91
C ILE A 71 17.12 -3.44 -8.95
N ARG A 72 17.13 -3.86 -10.21
CA ARG A 72 16.43 -3.15 -11.29
C ARG A 72 14.92 -3.14 -11.10
N ILE A 73 14.33 -4.28 -10.69
CA ILE A 73 12.91 -4.37 -10.37
C ILE A 73 12.57 -3.47 -9.18
N PHE A 74 13.39 -3.47 -8.14
CA PHE A 74 13.19 -2.60 -6.98
C PHE A 74 13.12 -1.12 -7.39
N TRP A 75 14.11 -0.61 -8.13
CA TRP A 75 14.12 0.78 -8.56
C TRP A 75 12.95 1.11 -9.48
N THR A 76 12.63 0.21 -10.41
CA THR A 76 11.48 0.40 -11.30
C THR A 76 10.19 0.49 -10.49
N GLY A 77 10.03 -0.37 -9.48
CA GLY A 77 8.86 -0.35 -8.58
C GLY A 77 8.80 0.87 -7.67
N LEU A 78 9.94 1.33 -7.17
CA LEU A 78 10.01 2.55 -6.38
C LEU A 78 9.58 3.77 -7.22
N PHE A 79 10.18 3.96 -8.40
CA PHE A 79 9.84 5.09 -9.27
C PHE A 79 8.40 5.02 -9.79
N ALA A 80 7.92 3.83 -10.18
CA ALA A 80 6.54 3.66 -10.61
C ALA A 80 5.53 3.99 -9.49
N THR A 81 5.77 3.50 -8.27
CA THR A 81 4.90 3.76 -7.12
C THR A 81 4.89 5.25 -6.77
N LEU A 82 6.05 5.92 -6.78
CA LEU A 82 6.15 7.36 -6.56
C LEU A 82 5.42 8.16 -7.64
N ALA A 83 5.59 7.80 -8.92
CA ALA A 83 4.89 8.44 -10.02
C ALA A 83 3.37 8.29 -9.90
N ILE A 84 2.88 7.07 -9.61
CA ILE A 84 1.45 6.78 -9.41
C ILE A 84 0.90 7.60 -8.23
N ALA A 85 1.61 7.65 -7.10
CA ALA A 85 1.18 8.40 -5.92
C ALA A 85 1.13 9.92 -6.19
N LEU A 86 2.14 10.45 -6.89
CA LEU A 86 2.17 11.85 -7.29
C LEU A 86 1.00 12.19 -8.23
N THR A 87 0.76 11.36 -9.25
CA THR A 87 -0.36 11.56 -10.18
C THR A 87 -1.71 11.49 -9.45
N HIS A 88 -1.90 10.54 -8.54
CA HIS A 88 -3.10 10.50 -7.70
C HIS A 88 -3.29 11.79 -6.90
N THR A 89 -2.22 12.30 -6.29
CA THR A 89 -2.26 13.52 -5.48
C THR A 89 -2.64 14.73 -6.32
N ILE A 90 -2.03 14.88 -7.51
CA ILE A 90 -2.32 15.97 -8.45
C ILE A 90 -3.78 15.89 -8.93
N VAL A 91 -4.24 14.72 -9.38
CA VAL A 91 -5.60 14.55 -9.90
C VAL A 91 -6.65 14.74 -8.80
N THR A 92 -6.39 14.26 -7.58
CA THR A 92 -7.27 14.49 -6.42
C THR A 92 -7.33 15.97 -6.08
N GLY A 93 -6.20 16.68 -6.08
CA GLY A 93 -6.14 18.12 -5.88
C GLY A 93 -6.92 18.89 -6.94
N LEU A 94 -6.75 18.52 -8.21
CA LEU A 94 -7.51 19.06 -9.34
C LEU A 94 -9.02 18.83 -9.18
N ALA A 95 -9.43 17.63 -8.80
CA ALA A 95 -10.82 17.31 -8.53
C ALA A 95 -11.39 18.18 -7.39
N ALA A 96 -10.62 18.41 -6.33
CA ALA A 96 -11.05 19.26 -5.21
C ALA A 96 -11.25 20.72 -5.62
N ILE A 97 -10.30 21.33 -6.34
CA ILE A 97 -10.39 22.76 -6.73
C ILE A 97 -11.44 23.02 -7.83
N THR A 98 -11.81 21.99 -8.59
CA THR A 98 -12.83 22.07 -9.66
C THR A 98 -14.21 21.59 -9.21
N PHE A 99 -14.43 21.43 -7.90
CA PHE A 99 -15.69 20.92 -7.33
C PHE A 99 -16.12 19.56 -7.93
N GLY A 100 -15.16 18.69 -8.20
CA GLY A 100 -15.38 17.32 -8.67
C GLY A 100 -15.25 17.13 -10.18
N ALA A 101 -15.24 18.18 -11.00
CA ALA A 101 -15.11 18.02 -12.46
C ALA A 101 -13.80 17.32 -12.87
N GLY A 102 -12.71 17.62 -12.16
CA GLY A 102 -11.40 16.98 -12.35
C GLY A 102 -11.37 15.49 -12.03
N ALA A 103 -12.38 14.93 -11.36
CA ALA A 103 -12.44 13.50 -11.02
C ALA A 103 -12.51 12.59 -12.26
N VAL A 104 -12.94 13.11 -13.43
CA VAL A 104 -12.91 12.37 -14.70
C VAL A 104 -11.48 11.93 -15.06
N LEU A 105 -10.47 12.72 -14.67
CA LEU A 105 -9.06 12.39 -14.90
C LEU A 105 -8.54 11.25 -14.02
N MET A 106 -9.32 10.77 -13.04
CA MET A 106 -8.91 9.70 -12.12
C MET A 106 -8.71 8.35 -12.84
N VAL A 107 -9.22 8.22 -14.06
CA VAL A 107 -8.90 7.11 -14.95
C VAL A 107 -7.39 6.98 -15.21
N VAL A 108 -6.65 8.09 -15.25
CA VAL A 108 -5.20 8.10 -15.53
C VAL A 108 -4.40 7.38 -14.44
N PRO A 109 -4.48 7.78 -13.15
CA PRO A 109 -3.77 7.07 -12.09
C PRO A 109 -4.23 5.61 -11.92
N TRP A 110 -5.51 5.29 -12.14
CA TRP A 110 -5.99 3.91 -12.14
C TRP A 110 -5.42 3.08 -13.29
N ALA A 111 -5.35 3.64 -14.50
CA ALA A 111 -4.73 2.98 -15.65
C ALA A 111 -3.23 2.74 -15.43
N MET A 112 -2.51 3.72 -14.85
CA MET A 112 -1.10 3.55 -14.47
C MET A 112 -0.92 2.43 -13.44
N THR A 113 -1.81 2.36 -12.44
CA THR A 113 -1.81 1.30 -11.43
C THR A 113 -2.03 -0.06 -12.08
N ALA A 114 -3.05 -0.20 -12.92
CA ALA A 114 -3.34 -1.44 -13.64
C ALA A 114 -2.16 -1.87 -14.53
N ALA A 115 -1.58 -0.94 -15.29
CA ALA A 115 -0.41 -1.20 -16.13
C ALA A 115 0.80 -1.66 -15.30
N TRP A 116 1.02 -1.05 -14.13
CA TRP A 116 2.09 -1.44 -13.22
C TRP A 116 1.90 -2.86 -12.66
N TRP A 117 0.68 -3.22 -12.27
CA TRP A 117 0.35 -4.57 -11.81
C TRP A 117 0.51 -5.62 -12.91
N LEU A 118 0.06 -5.32 -14.13
CA LEU A 118 0.23 -6.20 -15.29
C LEU A 118 1.72 -6.43 -15.60
N TRP A 119 2.51 -5.35 -15.60
CA TRP A 119 3.95 -5.44 -15.83
C TRP A 119 4.66 -6.26 -14.74
N THR A 120 4.29 -6.05 -13.48
CA THR A 120 4.86 -6.77 -12.34
C THR A 120 4.55 -8.27 -12.43
N GLY A 121 3.28 -8.62 -12.73
CA GLY A 121 2.89 -10.00 -12.94
C GLY A 121 3.67 -10.67 -14.07
N TRP A 122 3.80 -10.00 -15.22
CA TRP A 122 4.60 -10.49 -16.34
C TRP A 122 6.09 -10.63 -16.01
N ALA A 123 6.67 -9.68 -15.25
CA ALA A 123 8.07 -9.73 -14.84
C ALA A 123 8.34 -10.92 -13.91
N ILE A 124 7.41 -11.24 -13.02
CA ILE A 124 7.48 -12.42 -12.14
C ILE A 124 7.39 -13.71 -12.96
N LEU A 125 6.42 -13.80 -13.88
CA LEU A 125 6.25 -14.98 -14.77
C LEU A 125 7.50 -15.23 -15.61
N ARG A 126 8.10 -14.18 -16.19
CA ARG A 126 9.38 -14.30 -16.91
C ARG A 126 10.55 -14.70 -16.01
N GLY A 127 10.54 -14.24 -14.77
CA GLY A 127 11.55 -14.63 -13.78
C GLY A 127 11.48 -16.13 -13.46
N LEU A 128 10.26 -16.67 -13.31
CA LEU A 128 10.01 -18.08 -13.04
C LEU A 128 10.39 -18.96 -14.24
N ALA A 129 9.98 -18.58 -15.45
CA ALA A 129 10.29 -19.31 -16.69
C ALA A 129 11.79 -19.35 -17.04
N ALA A 130 12.62 -18.53 -16.40
CA ALA A 130 14.07 -18.56 -16.57
C ALA A 130 14.79 -19.55 -15.64
N VAL A 131 14.05 -20.18 -14.71
CA VAL A 131 14.58 -21.11 -13.70
C VAL A 131 14.16 -22.57 -14.00
N GLU A 132 13.15 -22.77 -14.85
CA GLU A 132 12.78 -24.05 -15.46
C GLU A 132 13.68 -24.38 -16.66
#